data_AF-A0A2E0WPX9-F1
#
_entry.id   AF-A0A2E0WPX9-F1
#
_cell.length_a   1.000
_cell.length_b   1.000
_cell.length_c   1.000
_cell.angle_alpha   90.00
_cell.angle_beta   90.00
_cell.angle_gamma   90.00
#
_symmetry.space_group_name_H-M   'P 1'
#
loop_
_entity.id
_entity.type
_entity.pdbx_description
1 polymer ?
#
loop_
_entity_poly.entity_id
_entity_poly.type
_entity_poly.pdbx_seq_one_letter_code
_entity_poly.pdbx_strand_id
1 'polypeptide(L)'
;MPASSITLPSSLIKRLLEAALATPDAEVCGLIGHRPETGYEVYPVANIARHPRSRFELDPAGQIEAMRRMRENGEALFAIYHSHPDAPARPSAIDIEQASYPEVLNLIISLQQRDAPGIRGWWLAGDGAEEAEIVIADNAEPSHSGDNRTRLPRRRRGSQ
;
A
#
# COMPACT_ATOMS: atom_id res chain seq x y z
N MET A 1 -17.59 -15.62 -4.87
CA MET A 1 -16.21 -15.94 -5.26
C MET A 1 -15.45 -14.62 -5.27
N PRO A 2 -14.40 -14.46 -4.46
CA PRO A 2 -13.53 -13.29 -4.58
C PRO A 2 -12.92 -13.24 -5.98
N ALA A 3 -12.62 -12.04 -6.48
CA ALA A 3 -12.03 -11.88 -7.80
C ALA A 3 -10.62 -12.50 -7.81
N SER A 4 -10.36 -13.40 -8.76
CA SER A 4 -9.05 -14.05 -8.92
C SER A 4 -7.98 -13.09 -9.44
N SER A 5 -8.39 -11.97 -10.06
CA SER A 5 -7.50 -10.91 -10.50
C SER A 5 -7.91 -9.56 -9.92
N ILE A 6 -6.92 -8.81 -9.46
CA ILE A 6 -7.08 -7.49 -8.83
C ILE A 6 -6.25 -6.49 -9.61
N THR A 7 -6.92 -5.50 -10.18
CA THR A 7 -6.27 -4.45 -10.94
C THR A 7 -5.84 -3.32 -10.02
N LEU A 8 -4.53 -3.04 -9.95
CA LEU A 8 -3.96 -1.95 -9.17
C LEU A 8 -3.24 -0.97 -10.08
N PRO A 9 -3.32 0.35 -9.83
CA PRO A 9 -2.60 1.33 -10.64
C PRO A 9 -1.10 1.23 -10.41
N SER A 10 -0.30 1.42 -11.47
CA SER A 10 1.17 1.41 -11.41
C SER A 10 1.72 2.42 -10.40
N SER A 11 1.05 3.57 -10.21
CA SER A 11 1.42 4.58 -9.20
C SER A 11 1.33 4.06 -7.76
N LEU A 12 0.32 3.25 -7.43
CA LEU A 12 0.19 2.60 -6.12
C LEU A 12 1.33 1.61 -5.89
N ILE A 13 1.57 0.73 -6.87
CA ILE A 13 2.65 -0.26 -6.78
C ILE A 13 4.00 0.42 -6.55
N LYS A 14 4.27 1.49 -7.31
CA LYS A 14 5.50 2.27 -7.16
C LYS A 14 5.63 2.87 -5.75
N ARG A 15 4.57 3.48 -5.20
CA ARG A 15 4.57 4.02 -3.83
C ARG A 15 4.87 2.94 -2.78
N LEU A 16 4.26 1.76 -2.92
CA LEU A 16 4.48 0.64 -2.02
C LEU A 16 5.94 0.15 -2.09
N LEU A 17 6.49 0.05 -3.29
CA LEU A 17 7.89 -0.30 -3.51
C LEU A 17 8.84 0.74 -2.93
N GLU A 18 8.58 2.03 -3.15
CA GLU A 18 9.38 3.12 -2.58
C GLU A 18 9.36 3.10 -1.05
N ALA A 19 8.20 2.85 -0.42
CA ALA A 19 8.09 2.70 1.03
C ALA A 19 8.92 1.51 1.56
N ALA A 20 8.84 0.36 0.88
CA ALA A 20 9.58 -0.84 1.25
C ALA A 20 11.10 -0.66 1.05
N LEU A 21 11.52 -0.03 -0.06
CA LEU A 21 12.92 0.28 -0.35
C LEU A 21 13.52 1.33 0.57
N ALA A 22 12.70 2.25 1.11
CA ALA A 22 13.14 3.22 2.10
C ALA A 22 13.50 2.57 3.45
N THR A 23 12.92 1.40 3.76
CA THR A 23 13.18 0.65 4.99
C THR A 23 13.64 -0.78 4.68
N PRO A 24 14.83 -0.98 4.10
CA PRO A 24 15.29 -2.31 3.70
C PRO A 24 15.68 -3.22 4.88
N ASP A 25 15.78 -2.65 6.08
CA ASP A 25 16.20 -3.34 7.30
C ASP A 25 15.02 -3.78 8.19
N ALA A 26 13.79 -3.42 7.83
CA ALA A 26 12.58 -3.81 8.55
C ALA A 26 11.40 -4.03 7.59
N GLU A 27 10.53 -4.95 7.95
CA GLU A 27 9.27 -5.20 7.24
C GLU A 27 8.34 -4.01 7.44
N VAL A 28 8.01 -3.36 6.32
CA VAL A 28 7.01 -2.31 6.27
C VAL A 28 5.65 -2.98 6.15
N CYS A 29 4.72 -2.63 7.03
CA CYS A 29 3.34 -3.09 6.98
C CYS A 29 2.37 -1.90 6.99
N GLY A 30 1.14 -2.12 6.54
CA GLY A 30 0.14 -1.08 6.53
C GLY A 30 -1.19 -1.51 5.90
N LEU A 31 -2.11 -0.56 5.85
CA LEU A 31 -3.44 -0.76 5.27
C LEU A 31 -3.58 0.09 4.00
N ILE A 32 -4.42 -0.37 3.08
CA ILE A 32 -4.77 0.32 1.85
C ILE A 32 -6.25 0.67 1.91
N GLY A 33 -6.51 1.97 1.86
CA GLY A 33 -7.84 2.53 1.69
C GLY A 33 -8.16 2.60 0.20
N HIS A 34 -9.40 2.31 -0.15
CA HIS A 34 -9.91 2.57 -1.49
C HIS A 34 -11.15 3.44 -1.41
N ARG A 35 -11.19 4.47 -2.26
CA ARG A 35 -12.38 5.30 -2.47
C ARG A 35 -12.58 5.51 -3.98
N PRO A 36 -13.80 5.32 -4.51
CA PRO A 36 -14.07 5.46 -5.94
C PRO A 36 -13.68 6.82 -6.52
N GLU A 37 -13.71 7.88 -5.70
CA GLU A 37 -13.44 9.25 -6.11
C GLU A 37 -11.94 9.61 -6.10
N THR A 38 -11.16 9.10 -5.14
CA THR A 38 -9.75 9.48 -4.94
C THR A 38 -8.76 8.37 -5.27
N GLY A 39 -9.23 7.14 -5.48
CA GLY A 39 -8.39 5.99 -5.82
C GLY A 39 -7.94 5.20 -4.60
N TYR A 40 -6.64 4.89 -4.54
CA TYR A 40 -6.05 4.07 -3.49
C TYR A 40 -5.10 4.90 -2.62
N GLU A 41 -5.29 4.82 -1.31
CA GLU A 41 -4.45 5.49 -0.32
C GLU A 41 -3.71 4.47 0.55
N VAL A 42 -2.48 4.80 0.92
CA VAL A 42 -1.61 3.89 1.66
C VAL A 42 -1.39 4.44 3.06
N TYR A 43 -1.76 3.64 4.07
CA TYR A 43 -1.63 3.93 5.48
C TYR A 43 -0.55 3.05 6.09
N PRO A 44 0.71 3.50 6.16
CA PRO A 44 1.77 2.75 6.82
C PRO A 44 1.47 2.61 8.31
N VAL A 45 1.70 1.42 8.86
CA VAL A 45 1.54 1.08 10.28
C VAL A 45 2.91 0.67 10.81
N ALA A 46 3.20 1.01 12.07
CA ALA A 46 4.44 0.62 12.70
C ALA A 46 4.46 -0.90 12.93
N ASN A 47 5.57 -1.54 12.55
CA ASN A 47 5.84 -2.92 12.91
C ASN A 47 6.42 -2.97 14.33
N ILE A 48 5.65 -3.52 15.28
CA ILE A 48 6.06 -3.67 16.68
C ILE A 48 6.66 -5.05 17.00
N ALA A 49 6.87 -5.89 15.96
CA ALA A 49 7.40 -7.22 16.15
C ALA A 49 8.80 -7.18 16.78
N ARG A 50 9.06 -8.17 17.65
CA ARG A 50 10.39 -8.35 18.26
C ARG A 50 11.50 -8.62 17.24
N HIS A 51 11.15 -9.17 16.08
CA HIS A 51 12.06 -9.46 14.98
C HIS A 51 11.52 -8.87 13.68
N PRO A 52 11.61 -7.54 13.50
CA PRO A 52 10.99 -6.83 12.38
C PRO A 52 11.62 -7.17 11.02
N ARG A 53 12.63 -8.03 10.97
CA ARG A 53 13.25 -8.53 9.72
C ARG A 53 12.62 -9.82 9.20
N SER A 54 11.85 -10.53 10.03
CA SER A 54 11.33 -11.87 9.70
C SER A 54 9.94 -12.12 10.26
N ARG A 55 9.35 -11.12 10.92
CA ARG A 55 8.02 -11.10 11.50
C ARG A 55 7.48 -9.67 11.44
N PHE A 56 6.25 -9.54 10.98
CA PHE A 56 5.48 -8.32 11.21
C PHE A 56 4.47 -8.54 12.33
N GLU A 57 4.28 -7.49 13.11
CA GLU A 57 3.21 -7.37 14.08
C GLU A 57 2.67 -5.95 13.92
N LEU A 58 1.45 -5.85 13.39
CA LEU A 58 0.80 -4.56 13.19
C LEU A 58 0.53 -3.94 14.55
N ASP A 59 1.03 -2.72 14.76
CA ASP A 59 0.70 -1.96 15.97
C ASP A 59 -0.83 -1.77 16.06
N PRO A 60 -1.49 -2.27 17.11
CA PRO A 60 -2.94 -2.17 17.24
C PRO A 60 -3.42 -0.71 17.24
N ALA A 61 -2.64 0.19 17.84
CA ALA A 61 -2.98 1.61 17.85
C ALA A 61 -2.87 2.23 16.45
N GLY A 62 -1.80 1.92 15.71
CA GLY A 62 -1.64 2.33 14.31
C GLY A 62 -2.73 1.77 13.39
N GLN A 63 -3.15 0.52 13.58
CA GLN A 63 -4.26 -0.06 12.83
C GLN A 63 -5.58 0.67 13.11
N ILE A 64 -5.89 0.94 14.38
CA ILE A 64 -7.10 1.69 14.77
C ILE A 64 -7.06 3.10 14.19
N GLU A 65 -5.92 3.78 14.24
CA GLU A 65 -5.76 5.13 13.70
C GLU A 65 -5.89 5.17 12.18
N ALA A 66 -5.30 4.20 11.47
CA ALA A 66 -5.46 4.06 10.03
C ALA A 66 -6.92 3.79 9.63
N MET A 67 -7.60 2.85 10.31
CA MET A 67 -9.03 2.59 10.07
C MET A 67 -9.90 3.82 10.38
N ARG A 68 -9.54 4.57 11.43
CA ARG A 68 -10.23 5.82 11.77
C ARG A 68 -10.07 6.85 10.66
N ARG A 69 -8.84 7.06 10.16
CA ARG A 69 -8.56 7.98 9.05
C ARG A 69 -9.30 7.59 7.77
N MET A 70 -9.29 6.31 7.43
CA MET A 70 -10.07 5.80 6.30
C MET A 70 -11.55 6.17 6.46
N ARG A 71 -12.13 5.95 7.63
CA ARG A 71 -13.53 6.31 7.91
C ARG A 71 -13.77 7.82 7.83
N GLU A 72 -12.86 8.63 8.36
CA GLU A 72 -12.93 10.10 8.30
C GLU A 72 -12.87 10.62 6.85
N ASN A 73 -12.12 9.93 6.00
CA ASN A 73 -11.97 10.24 4.58
C ASN A 73 -13.01 9.54 3.68
N GLY A 74 -13.91 8.73 4.23
CA GLY A 74 -14.91 7.97 3.46
C GLY A 74 -14.31 6.86 2.58
N GLU A 75 -13.17 6.30 2.98
CA GLU A 75 -12.49 5.21 2.31
C GLU A 75 -12.88 3.87 2.92
N ALA A 76 -12.98 2.84 2.08
CA ALA A 76 -13.18 1.46 2.51
C ALA A 76 -11.83 0.75 2.64
N LEU A 77 -11.70 -0.12 3.63
CA LEU A 77 -10.54 -1.00 3.75
C LEU A 77 -10.53 -1.96 2.55
N PHE A 78 -9.51 -1.83 1.69
CA PHE A 78 -9.39 -2.64 0.48
C PHE A 78 -8.44 -3.81 0.67
N ALA A 79 -7.25 -3.52 1.20
CA ALA A 79 -6.20 -4.51 1.39
C ALA A 79 -5.30 -4.15 2.57
N ILE A 80 -4.61 -5.13 3.11
CA ILE A 80 -3.48 -4.98 4.02
C ILE A 80 -2.24 -5.31 3.21
N TYR A 81 -1.16 -4.55 3.35
CA TYR A 81 0.10 -4.86 2.67
C TYR A 81 1.24 -5.00 3.67
N HIS A 82 2.19 -5.86 3.33
CA HIS A 82 3.46 -5.94 4.04
C HIS A 82 4.61 -6.32 3.09
N SER A 83 5.81 -5.89 3.42
CA SER A 83 7.02 -6.18 2.64
C SER A 83 7.90 -7.19 3.36
N HIS A 84 8.40 -8.18 2.64
CA HIS A 84 9.41 -9.13 3.08
C HIS A 84 10.79 -8.74 2.51
N PRO A 85 11.78 -8.38 3.34
CA PRO A 85 13.12 -8.00 2.88
C PRO A 85 13.90 -9.21 2.34
N ASP A 86 13.82 -10.35 3.01
CA ASP A 86 14.59 -11.56 2.69
C ASP A 86 13.72 -12.77 2.29
N ALA A 87 12.39 -12.64 2.39
CA ALA A 87 11.44 -13.74 2.16
C ALA A 87 10.63 -13.55 0.86
N PRO A 88 10.14 -14.66 0.26
CA PRO A 88 9.28 -14.59 -0.92
C PRO A 88 7.91 -13.95 -0.60
N ALA A 89 7.19 -13.53 -1.64
CA ALA A 89 5.87 -12.91 -1.54
C ALA A 89 4.76 -13.94 -1.24
N ARG A 90 4.90 -14.68 -0.14
CA ARG A 90 3.98 -15.72 0.32
C ARG A 90 3.63 -15.56 1.80
N PRO A 91 2.36 -15.76 2.18
CA PRO A 91 1.96 -15.75 3.58
C PRO A 91 2.48 -17.01 4.26
N SER A 92 2.97 -16.84 5.49
CA SER A 92 3.27 -17.91 6.43
C SER A 92 2.03 -18.28 7.21
N ALA A 93 2.02 -19.45 7.87
CA ALA A 93 0.89 -19.87 8.72
C ALA A 93 0.54 -18.83 9.80
N ILE A 94 1.54 -18.14 10.34
CA ILE A 94 1.36 -17.06 11.32
C ILE A 94 0.58 -15.89 10.72
N ASP A 95 0.82 -15.55 9.45
CA ASP A 95 0.14 -14.44 8.78
C ASP A 95 -1.34 -14.76 8.56
N ILE A 96 -1.66 -16.02 8.27
CA ILE A 96 -3.03 -16.54 8.18
C ILE A 96 -3.72 -16.42 9.54
N GLU A 97 -3.03 -16.79 10.62
CA GLU A 97 -3.55 -16.71 11.99
C GLU A 97 -3.77 -15.25 12.43
N GLN A 98 -2.90 -14.33 11.99
CA GLN A 98 -3.05 -12.89 12.25
C GLN A 98 -4.09 -12.21 11.36
N ALA A 99 -4.50 -12.84 10.25
CA ALA A 99 -5.50 -12.31 9.32
C ALA A 99 -6.89 -12.32 9.97
N SER A 100 -7.18 -11.28 10.75
CA SER A 100 -8.47 -11.12 11.43
C SER A 100 -9.64 -10.82 10.49
N TYR A 101 -9.37 -10.51 9.21
CA TYR A 101 -10.37 -10.12 8.22
C TYR A 101 -10.31 -11.02 6.99
N PRO A 102 -11.14 -12.08 6.94
CA PRO A 102 -11.11 -13.03 5.83
C PRO A 102 -11.59 -12.46 4.49
N GLU A 103 -12.26 -11.31 4.53
CA GLU A 103 -12.74 -10.57 3.37
C GLU A 103 -11.73 -9.53 2.83
N VAL A 104 -10.57 -9.36 3.49
CA VAL A 104 -9.58 -8.35 3.13
C VAL A 104 -8.39 -8.97 2.40
N LEU A 105 -8.00 -8.35 1.29
CA LEU A 105 -6.88 -8.80 0.48
C LEU A 105 -5.55 -8.55 1.22
N ASN A 106 -4.64 -9.52 1.22
CA ASN A 106 -3.30 -9.37 1.79
C ASN A 106 -2.27 -9.27 0.65
N LEU A 107 -1.66 -8.11 0.49
CA LEU A 107 -0.61 -7.84 -0.48
C LEU A 107 0.77 -8.06 0.15
N ILE A 108 1.56 -8.94 -0.45
CA ILE A 108 2.90 -9.27 0.02
C ILE A 108 3.91 -8.82 -1.02
N ILE A 109 4.85 -7.98 -0.60
CA ILE A 109 5.89 -7.41 -1.44
C ILE A 109 7.20 -8.10 -1.10
N SER A 110 7.76 -8.85 -2.05
CA SER A 110 9.10 -9.44 -1.90
C SER A 110 10.15 -8.48 -2.42
N LEU A 111 11.08 -8.11 -1.53
CA LEU A 111 12.31 -7.39 -1.87
C LEU A 111 13.52 -8.33 -2.02
N GLN A 112 13.31 -9.65 -1.98
CA GLN A 112 14.37 -10.65 -2.13
C GLN A 112 15.19 -10.43 -3.40
N GLN A 113 14.53 -10.03 -4.49
CA GLN A 113 15.18 -9.52 -5.70
C GLN A 113 15.07 -8.00 -5.74
N ARG A 114 16.09 -7.29 -5.22
CA ARG A 114 16.13 -5.81 -5.25
C ARG A 114 16.00 -5.22 -6.65
N ASP A 115 16.42 -5.95 -7.68
CA ASP A 115 16.36 -5.55 -9.08
C ASP A 115 14.98 -5.79 -9.72
N ALA A 116 14.17 -6.68 -9.13
CA ALA A 116 12.85 -7.05 -9.61
C ALA A 116 11.91 -7.37 -8.43
N PRO A 117 11.53 -6.36 -7.62
CA PRO A 117 10.67 -6.59 -6.49
C PRO A 117 9.29 -7.04 -6.96
N GLY A 118 8.78 -8.13 -6.37
CA GLY A 118 7.54 -8.78 -6.78
C GLY A 118 6.42 -8.55 -5.77
N ILE A 119 5.22 -8.21 -6.25
CA ILE A 119 4.02 -8.11 -5.41
C ILE A 119 3.05 -9.24 -5.73
N ARG A 120 2.47 -9.86 -4.71
CA ARG A 120 1.41 -10.87 -4.84
C ARG A 120 0.27 -10.58 -3.87
N GLY A 121 -0.97 -10.80 -4.31
CA GLY A 121 -2.14 -10.74 -3.45
C GLY A 121 -2.53 -12.12 -2.95
N TRP A 122 -3.06 -12.18 -1.74
CA TRP A 122 -3.52 -13.40 -1.10
C TRP A 122 -4.84 -13.15 -0.36
N TRP A 123 -5.84 -13.98 -0.64
CA TRP A 123 -7.08 -14.05 0.12
C TRP A 123 -6.90 -15.06 1.24
N LEU A 124 -6.89 -14.57 2.48
CA LEU A 124 -6.71 -15.40 3.67
C LEU A 124 -8.09 -15.70 4.25
N ALA A 125 -8.65 -16.87 3.95
CA ALA A 125 -10.02 -17.23 4.35
C ALA A 125 -10.01 -18.45 5.28
N GLY A 126 -10.19 -18.21 6.57
CA GLY A 126 -10.19 -19.28 7.60
C GLY A 126 -8.83 -19.94 7.73
N ASP A 127 -8.67 -21.11 7.12
CA ASP A 127 -7.43 -21.92 7.13
C ASP A 127 -6.71 -21.93 5.76
N GLY A 128 -7.29 -21.26 4.75
CA GLY A 128 -6.79 -21.27 3.37
C GLY A 128 -6.17 -19.94 2.95
N ALA A 129 -5.20 -20.02 2.04
CA ALA A 129 -4.64 -18.87 1.33
C ALA A 129 -4.83 -19.08 -0.18
N GLU A 130 -5.65 -18.23 -0.82
CA GLU A 130 -5.80 -18.22 -2.28
C GLU A 130 -5.03 -17.07 -2.91
N GLU A 131 -4.22 -17.36 -3.93
CA GLU A 131 -3.47 -16.31 -4.64
C GLU A 131 -4.40 -15.45 -5.50
N ALA A 132 -4.28 -14.13 -5.36
CA ALA A 132 -4.92 -13.14 -6.21
C ALA A 132 -3.89 -12.57 -7.19
N GLU A 133 -4.17 -12.70 -8.48
CA GLU A 133 -3.32 -12.17 -9.55
C GLU A 133 -3.40 -10.64 -9.57
N ILE A 134 -2.28 -9.96 -9.31
CA ILE A 134 -2.22 -8.51 -9.34
C ILE A 134 -1.94 -8.05 -10.77
N VAL A 135 -2.94 -7.45 -11.40
CA VAL A 135 -2.83 -6.85 -12.72
C VAL A 135 -2.47 -5.39 -12.57
N ILE A 136 -1.30 -5.00 -13.08
CA ILE A 136 -0.87 -3.60 -13.04
C ILE A 136 -1.60 -2.86 -14.17
N ALA A 137 -2.52 -1.96 -13.81
CA ALA A 137 -3.07 -1.01 -14.76
C ALA A 137 -2.15 0.19 -14.87
N ASP A 138 -1.69 0.47 -16.09
CA ASP A 138 -1.10 1.76 -16.42
C ASP A 138 -2.23 2.79 -16.56
N ASN A 139 -2.84 3.14 -15.43
CA ASN A 139 -3.71 4.31 -15.40
C ASN A 139 -2.78 5.51 -15.27
N ALA A 140 -2.30 6.02 -16.41
CA ALA A 140 -1.67 7.32 -16.49
C ALA A 140 -2.54 8.29 -15.68
N GLU A 141 -1.96 8.86 -14.62
CA GLU A 141 -2.71 9.71 -13.70
C GLU A 141 -3.52 10.73 -14.52
N PRO A 142 -4.79 11.01 -14.16
CA PRO A 142 -5.38 12.26 -14.60
C PRO A 142 -4.52 13.33 -13.95
N SER A 143 -3.62 13.88 -14.76
CA SER A 143 -2.82 15.05 -14.49
C SER A 143 -3.71 16.06 -13.78
N HIS A 144 -3.62 16.11 -12.44
CA HIS A 144 -4.17 17.22 -11.68
C HIS A 144 -3.26 18.40 -12.01
N SER A 145 -3.66 19.07 -13.09
CA SER A 145 -3.29 20.43 -13.42
C SER A 145 -3.69 21.31 -12.23
N GLY A 146 -2.83 21.33 -11.21
CA GLY A 146 -2.80 22.36 -10.19
C GLY A 146 -2.16 23.61 -10.78
N ASP A 147 -2.84 24.20 -11.76
CA ASP A 147 -2.69 25.63 -12.05
C ASP A 147 -3.06 26.37 -10.77
N ASN A 148 -2.07 26.90 -10.05
CA ASN A 148 -2.16 28.22 -9.40
C ASN A 148 -0.84 28.59 -8.68
N ARG A 149 0.12 29.19 -9.40
CA ARG A 149 1.07 30.15 -8.79
C ARG A 149 1.25 31.37 -9.69
N THR A 150 0.30 32.29 -9.53
CA THR A 150 0.54 33.73 -9.40
C THR A 150 1.21 34.44 -10.59
N ARG A 151 0.41 34.81 -11.59
CA ARG A 151 0.70 35.98 -12.44
C ARG A 151 0.60 37.24 -11.58
N LEU A 152 1.74 37.78 -11.17
CA LEU A 152 1.84 39.16 -10.68
C LEU A 152 1.74 40.12 -11.89
N PRO A 153 0.82 41.09 -11.93
CA PRO A 153 0.85 42.11 -12.95
C PRO A 153 1.61 43.36 -12.47
N ARG A 154 2.45 43.90 -13.38
CA ARG A 154 2.96 45.29 -13.48
C ARG A 154 4.14 45.62 -12.54
N ARG A 155 5.22 46.22 -13.03
CA ARG A 155 5.26 47.61 -13.52
C ARG A 155 6.23 47.86 -14.68
N ARG A 156 5.77 48.75 -15.57
CA ARG A 156 6.53 49.45 -16.62
C ARG A 156 7.36 50.62 -16.04
N ARG A 157 8.39 51.00 -16.81
CA ARG A 157 9.14 52.29 -16.88
C ARG A 157 10.13 52.54 -15.72
N GLY A 158 11.33 53.09 -15.96
CA GLY A 158 11.75 53.88 -17.12
C GLY A 158 13.26 54.01 -17.27
N SER A 159 13.62 54.25 -18.53
CA SER A 159 14.84 54.84 -19.03
C SER A 159 14.97 56.30 -18.58
N GLN A 160 16.14 56.66 -18.06
CA GLN A 160 16.94 57.85 -18.39
C GLN A 160 18.22 57.83 -17.57
#